data_AF-A0A0S6X9W8-F1
#
_entry.id   AF-A0A0S6X9W8-F1
#
_cell.length_a   1.000
_cell.length_b   1.000
_cell.length_c   1.000
_cell.angle_alpha   90.00
_cell.angle_beta   90.00
_cell.angle_gamma   90.00
#
_symmetry.space_group_name_H-M   'P 1'
#
loop_
_entity.id
_entity.type
_entity.pdbx_description
1 polymer ?
#
loop_
_entity_poly.entity_id
_entity_poly.type
_entity_poly.pdbx_seq_one_letter_code
_entity_poly.pdbx_strand_id
1 'polypeptide(L)'
;MVYDGSGDGDVDPVGWLFLGVDSSLTTLHVEPEYRGKGLAKILARKAWKQHLDHYRTSYIDGRNEVNERWAHADVATGNVASNAVCKSLGGKVEWTDYWMKLDLTRLSFDEHTATIALSEVKT
;
A
#
# COMPACT_ATOMS: atom_id res chain seq x y z
N MET A 1 1.69 -20.77 -6.56
CA MET A 1 1.77 -21.24 -5.18
C MET A 1 0.75 -20.47 -4.36
N VAL A 2 -0.52 -20.87 -4.46
CA VAL A 2 -1.51 -20.57 -3.42
C VAL A 2 -1.27 -21.67 -2.38
N TYR A 3 -1.11 -21.31 -1.11
CA TYR A 3 -1.02 -22.32 -0.05
C TYR A 3 -2.42 -22.90 0.11
N ASP A 4 -2.61 -24.17 -0.23
CA ASP A 4 -3.91 -24.85 -0.18
C ASP A 4 -4.21 -25.47 1.20
N GLY A 5 -3.33 -25.24 2.17
CA GLY A 5 -3.48 -25.69 3.55
C GLY A 5 -3.42 -27.20 3.73
N SER A 6 -3.00 -27.97 2.72
CA SER A 6 -3.04 -29.44 2.75
C SER A 6 -1.74 -30.13 3.22
N GLY A 7 -0.73 -29.36 3.64
CA GLY A 7 0.52 -29.88 4.16
C GLY A 7 0.60 -29.75 5.69
N ASP A 8 0.68 -30.88 6.36
CA ASP A 8 0.73 -31.11 7.82
C ASP A 8 2.03 -30.59 8.52
N GLY A 9 2.52 -29.43 8.09
CA GLY A 9 3.65 -28.73 8.70
C GLY A 9 3.29 -27.26 8.88
N ASP A 10 3.57 -26.73 10.07
CA ASP A 10 3.43 -25.31 10.37
C ASP A 10 4.49 -24.54 9.55
N VAL A 11 4.08 -24.02 8.39
CA VAL A 11 4.97 -23.23 7.53
C VAL A 11 4.71 -21.76 7.81
N ASP A 12 5.61 -21.14 8.57
CA ASP A 12 5.54 -19.71 8.85
C ASP A 12 5.74 -18.88 7.56
N PRO A 13 4.77 -18.03 7.18
CA PRO A 13 4.89 -17.24 5.97
C PRO A 13 5.95 -16.14 6.14
N VAL A 14 7.03 -16.22 5.39
CA VAL A 14 8.12 -15.22 5.40
C VAL A 14 7.79 -13.90 4.68
N GLY A 15 6.58 -13.79 4.12
CA GLY A 15 6.10 -12.58 3.47
C GLY A 15 4.64 -12.68 3.06
N TRP A 16 3.93 -11.56 3.17
CA TRP A 16 2.48 -11.48 2.98
C TRP A 16 2.08 -10.06 2.58
N LEU A 17 0.89 -9.92 2.01
CA LEU A 17 0.32 -8.63 1.65
C LEU A 17 -1.20 -8.63 1.74
N PHE A 18 -1.78 -7.44 1.80
CA PHE A 18 -3.20 -7.21 1.62
C PHE A 18 -3.42 -6.22 0.47
N LEU A 19 -4.48 -6.45 -0.30
CA LEU A 19 -4.98 -5.48 -1.27
C LEU A 19 -6.20 -4.76 -0.67
N GLY A 20 -6.25 -3.45 -0.86
CA GLY A 20 -7.45 -2.67 -0.62
C GLY A 20 -8.52 -2.97 -1.67
N VAL A 21 -9.76 -2.58 -1.38
CA VAL A 21 -10.91 -2.74 -2.30
C VAL A 21 -10.68 -2.01 -3.64
N ASP A 22 -9.86 -0.97 -3.61
CA ASP A 22 -9.42 -0.16 -4.75
C ASP A 22 -8.14 -0.68 -5.44
N SER A 23 -7.77 -1.94 -5.18
CA SER A 23 -6.50 -2.55 -5.65
C SER A 23 -5.23 -1.89 -5.12
N SER A 24 -5.34 -1.01 -4.12
CA SER A 24 -4.18 -0.47 -3.41
C SER A 24 -3.39 -1.58 -2.72
N LEU A 25 -2.07 -1.43 -2.66
CA LEU A 25 -1.23 -2.27 -1.83
C LEU A 25 -1.19 -1.67 -0.42
N THR A 26 -2.14 -2.05 0.43
CA THR A 26 -2.34 -1.44 1.76
C THR A 26 -1.27 -1.87 2.76
N THR A 27 -0.91 -3.15 2.75
CA THR A 27 0.16 -3.68 3.59
C THR A 27 0.96 -4.69 2.79
N LEU A 28 2.29 -4.61 2.88
CA LEU A 28 3.22 -5.59 2.34
C LEU A 28 4.35 -5.80 3.35
N HIS A 29 4.58 -7.05 3.70
CA HIS A 29 5.61 -7.43 4.65
C HIS A 29 6.48 -8.55 4.08
N VAL A 30 7.77 -8.47 4.41
CA VAL A 30 8.74 -9.55 4.22
C VAL A 30 9.61 -9.55 5.48
N GLU A 31 9.81 -10.74 6.04
CA GLU A 31 10.64 -10.93 7.23
C GLU A 31 12.07 -10.41 6.97
N PRO A 32 12.71 -9.73 7.94
CA PRO A 32 13.97 -9.01 7.73
C PRO A 32 15.08 -9.82 7.04
N GLU A 33 15.20 -11.11 7.39
CA GLU A 33 16.20 -12.08 6.94
C GLU A 33 15.98 -12.51 5.48
N TYR A 34 14.79 -12.21 4.96
CA TYR A 34 14.35 -12.52 3.60
C TYR A 34 14.24 -11.27 2.72
N ARG A 35 14.53 -10.07 3.25
CA ARG A 35 14.57 -8.82 2.47
C ARG A 35 15.75 -8.78 1.51
N GLY A 36 15.69 -7.86 0.54
CA GLY A 36 16.70 -7.73 -0.51
C GLY A 36 16.67 -8.81 -1.60
N LYS A 37 15.84 -9.84 -1.45
CA LYS A 37 15.69 -10.97 -2.39
C LYS A 37 14.59 -10.77 -3.44
N GLY A 38 13.97 -9.59 -3.48
CA GLY A 38 12.89 -9.26 -4.43
C GLY A 38 11.50 -9.85 -4.10
N LEU A 39 11.33 -10.51 -2.96
CA LEU A 39 10.07 -11.17 -2.57
C LEU A 39 8.87 -10.20 -2.54
N ALA A 40 9.06 -9.01 -1.99
CA ALA A 40 8.08 -7.94 -1.96
C ALA A 40 7.47 -7.64 -3.35
N LYS A 41 8.34 -7.45 -4.34
CA LYS A 41 7.95 -7.21 -5.75
C LYS A 41 7.21 -8.41 -6.34
N ILE A 42 7.67 -9.63 -6.06
CA ILE A 42 7.07 -10.87 -6.57
C ILE A 42 5.65 -11.03 -6.02
N LEU A 43 5.47 -10.84 -4.71
CA LEU A 43 4.17 -10.92 -4.05
C LEU A 43 3.18 -9.90 -4.64
N ALA A 44 3.58 -8.62 -4.74
CA ALA A 44 2.73 -7.56 -5.30
C ALA A 44 2.29 -7.88 -6.74
N ARG A 45 3.24 -8.24 -7.62
CA ARG A 45 2.92 -8.60 -9.02
C ARG A 45 1.99 -9.80 -9.12
N LYS A 46 2.17 -10.79 -8.26
CA LYS A 46 1.32 -11.99 -8.26
C LYS A 46 -0.11 -11.63 -7.85
N ALA A 47 -0.28 -10.90 -6.75
CA ALA A 47 -1.60 -10.48 -6.27
C ALA A 47 -2.32 -9.65 -7.33
N TRP A 48 -1.64 -8.66 -7.90
CA TRP A 48 -2.18 -7.85 -8.99
C TRP A 48 -2.53 -8.65 -10.23
N LYS A 49 -1.69 -9.59 -10.69
CA LYS A 49 -2.04 -10.46 -11.82
C LYS A 49 -3.32 -11.27 -11.57
N GLN A 50 -3.62 -11.60 -10.32
CA GLN A 50 -4.77 -12.41 -9.93
C GLN A 50 -6.02 -11.58 -9.61
N HIS A 51 -5.86 -10.31 -9.23
CA HIS A 51 -6.93 -9.54 -8.59
C HIS A 51 -7.13 -8.10 -9.13
N LEU A 52 -6.30 -7.61 -10.08
CA LEU A 52 -6.47 -6.25 -10.64
C LEU A 52 -7.65 -6.07 -11.60
N ASP A 53 -8.38 -7.15 -11.94
CA ASP A 53 -9.52 -7.02 -12.85
C ASP A 53 -10.65 -6.16 -12.24
N HIS A 54 -10.66 -5.96 -10.92
CA HIS A 54 -11.62 -5.12 -10.21
C HIS A 54 -11.43 -3.61 -10.45
N TYR A 55 -10.22 -3.15 -10.79
CA TYR A 55 -9.91 -1.73 -11.04
C TYR A 55 -9.34 -1.53 -12.44
N ARG A 56 -10.13 -2.00 -13.42
CA ARG A 56 -9.89 -1.77 -14.83
C ARG A 56 -10.71 -0.57 -15.31
N THR A 57 -10.05 0.41 -15.90
CA THR A 57 -10.70 1.52 -16.60
C THR A 57 -10.57 1.31 -18.09
N SER A 58 -11.70 1.39 -18.79
CA SER A 58 -11.75 1.37 -20.26
C SER A 58 -12.24 2.71 -20.77
N TYR A 59 -11.47 3.37 -21.63
CA TYR A 59 -11.84 4.65 -22.23
C TYR A 59 -11.28 4.79 -23.64
N ILE A 60 -11.75 5.80 -24.38
CA ILE A 60 -11.23 6.12 -25.71
C ILE A 60 -10.23 7.27 -25.58
N ASP A 61 -8.99 7.03 -26.00
CA ASP A 61 -7.97 8.05 -26.20
C ASP A 61 -7.77 8.29 -27.70
N GLY A 62 -8.41 9.33 -28.21
CA GLY A 62 -8.44 9.64 -29.64
C GLY A 62 -9.18 8.57 -30.46
N ARG A 63 -8.43 7.72 -31.18
CA ARG A 63 -8.97 6.58 -31.95
C ARG A 63 -8.67 5.23 -31.31
N ASN A 64 -8.00 5.21 -30.16
CA ASN A 64 -7.57 3.99 -29.49
C ASN A 64 -8.50 3.68 -28.33
N GLU A 65 -8.86 2.40 -28.20
CA GLU A 65 -9.45 1.89 -26.96
C GLU A 65 -8.32 1.61 -25.96
N VAL A 66 -8.36 2.28 -24.83
CA VAL A 66 -7.40 2.13 -23.74
C VAL A 66 -8.05 1.30 -22.64
N ASN A 67 -7.35 0.24 -22.23
CA ASN A 67 -7.76 -0.66 -21.15
C ASN A 67 -6.65 -0.67 -20.09
N GLU A 68 -6.76 0.20 -19.09
CA GLU A 68 -5.77 0.37 -18.04
C GLU A 68 -6.17 -0.36 -16.76
N ARG A 69 -5.16 -0.80 -16.02
CA ARG A 69 -5.32 -1.39 -14.69
C ARG A 69 -4.49 -0.56 -13.73
N TRP A 70 -5.17 0.07 -12.78
CA TRP A 70 -4.54 0.99 -11.85
C TRP A 70 -4.33 0.31 -10.49
N ALA A 71 -3.17 0.56 -9.90
CA ALA A 71 -2.86 0.21 -8.53
C ALA A 71 -2.05 1.35 -7.92
N HIS A 72 -2.20 1.57 -6.63
CA HIS A 72 -1.42 2.56 -5.89
C HIS A 72 -1.00 2.00 -4.52
N ALA A 73 -0.14 2.75 -3.84
CA ALA A 73 0.25 2.45 -2.48
C ALA A 73 0.70 3.75 -1.81
N ASP A 74 0.18 4.01 -0.60
CA ASP A 74 0.63 5.16 0.18
C ASP A 74 1.83 4.74 1.01
N VAL A 75 2.97 5.40 0.78
CA VAL A 75 4.22 5.07 1.43
C VAL A 75 4.78 6.32 2.08
N ALA A 76 5.09 6.23 3.37
CA ALA A 76 5.76 7.31 4.09
C ALA A 76 7.05 7.72 3.35
N THR A 77 7.26 9.03 3.19
CA THR A 77 8.39 9.57 2.42
C THR A 77 9.75 9.12 2.95
N GLY A 78 9.88 8.95 4.28
CA GLY A 78 11.08 8.42 4.94
C GLY A 78 11.26 6.90 4.83
N ASN A 79 10.27 6.15 4.34
CA ASN A 79 10.37 4.69 4.21
C ASN A 79 11.11 4.32 2.92
N VAL A 80 12.44 4.36 2.97
CA VAL A 80 13.33 4.07 1.83
C VAL A 80 13.06 2.69 1.21
N ALA A 81 12.81 1.67 2.03
CA ALA A 81 12.60 0.30 1.56
C ALA A 81 11.32 0.17 0.73
N SER A 82 10.18 0.65 1.23
CA SER A 82 8.91 0.59 0.50
C SER A 82 8.92 1.48 -0.74
N ASN A 83 9.55 2.66 -0.67
CA ASN A 83 9.75 3.51 -1.85
C ASN A 83 10.56 2.80 -2.94
N ALA A 84 11.62 2.08 -2.57
CA ALA A 84 12.40 1.28 -3.52
C ALA A 84 11.56 0.15 -4.14
N VAL A 85 10.67 -0.48 -3.37
CA VAL A 85 9.72 -1.48 -3.90
C VAL A 85 8.78 -0.85 -4.92
N CYS A 86 8.11 0.26 -4.60
CA CYS A 86 7.22 0.97 -5.54
C CYS A 86 7.93 1.37 -6.83
N LYS A 87 9.14 1.95 -6.71
CA LYS A 87 9.97 2.28 -7.89
C LYS A 87 10.33 1.05 -8.71
N SER A 88 10.67 -0.06 -8.06
CA SER A 88 11.01 -1.32 -8.75
C SER A 88 9.82 -1.94 -9.49
N LEU A 89 8.59 -1.61 -9.08
CA LEU A 89 7.34 -2.02 -9.73
C LEU A 89 6.96 -1.10 -10.90
N GLY A 90 7.74 -0.04 -11.15
CA GLY A 90 7.45 0.98 -12.16
C GLY A 90 6.52 2.10 -11.66
N GLY A 91 6.22 2.13 -10.37
CA GLY A 91 5.40 3.17 -9.76
C GLY A 91 6.07 4.54 -9.83
N LYS A 92 5.23 5.58 -9.87
CA LYS A 92 5.60 6.99 -9.84
C LYS A 92 4.88 7.65 -8.67
N VAL A 93 5.43 8.77 -8.20
CA VAL A 93 4.74 9.61 -7.21
C VAL A 93 3.69 10.42 -7.97
N GLU A 94 2.42 10.15 -7.72
CA GLU A 94 1.29 10.86 -8.35
C GLU A 94 0.73 11.94 -7.41
N TRP A 95 0.64 11.66 -6.11
CA TRP A 95 0.15 12.60 -5.10
C TRP A 95 0.92 12.48 -3.79
N THR A 96 0.62 13.38 -2.84
CA THR A 96 1.20 13.39 -1.50
C THR A 96 0.10 13.58 -0.48
N ASP A 97 -0.03 12.61 0.42
CA ASP A 97 -1.02 12.63 1.50
C ASP A 97 -0.39 12.97 2.84
N TYR A 98 -1.18 13.62 3.69
CA TYR A 98 -0.80 13.93 5.06
C TYR A 98 -1.61 13.07 6.03
N TRP A 99 -0.92 12.24 6.80
CA TRP A 99 -1.51 11.47 7.88
C TRP A 99 -1.34 12.24 9.19
N MET A 100 -2.45 12.61 9.82
CA MET A 100 -2.47 13.30 11.10
C MET A 100 -2.93 12.37 12.21
N LYS A 101 -2.20 12.38 13.34
CA LYS A 101 -2.64 11.75 14.59
C LYS A 101 -3.13 12.84 15.51
N LEU A 102 -4.39 12.74 15.93
CA LEU A 102 -5.01 13.67 16.86
C LEU A 102 -5.08 13.04 18.24
N ASP A 103 -4.49 13.69 19.23
CA ASP A 103 -4.67 13.34 20.63
C ASP A 103 -5.97 13.95 21.14
N LEU A 104 -7.01 13.12 21.23
CA LEU A 104 -8.33 13.57 21.66
C LEU A 104 -8.36 14.03 23.12
N THR A 105 -7.40 13.64 23.96
CA THR A 105 -7.32 14.09 25.36
C THR A 105 -6.86 15.54 25.49
N ARG A 106 -6.30 16.10 24.42
CA ARG A 106 -5.84 17.49 24.32
C ARG A 106 -6.78 18.37 23.50
N LEU A 107 -7.95 17.85 23.14
CA LEU A 107 -9.01 18.64 22.52
C LEU A 107 -9.75 19.43 23.58
N SER A 108 -9.73 20.75 23.46
CA SER A 108 -10.68 21.63 24.14
C SER A 108 -11.76 22.04 23.14
N PHE A 109 -13.03 21.88 23.53
CA PHE A 109 -14.18 22.36 22.79
C PHE A 109 -14.70 23.65 23.44
N ASP A 110 -14.91 24.70 22.66
CA ASP A 110 -15.88 25.75 22.97
C ASP A 110 -17.15 25.55 22.12
N GLU A 111 -18.19 26.35 22.36
CA GLU A 111 -19.51 26.19 21.73
C GLU A 111 -19.47 26.20 20.18
N HIS A 112 -18.39 26.71 19.56
CA HIS A 112 -18.25 26.86 18.11
C HIS A 112 -16.89 26.44 17.53
N THR A 113 -15.90 26.07 18.35
CA THR A 113 -14.52 25.84 17.90
C THR A 113 -13.87 24.66 18.64
N ALA A 114 -13.27 23.74 17.88
CA ALA A 114 -12.32 22.77 18.41
C ALA A 114 -10.90 23.28 18.15
N THR A 115 -10.13 23.54 19.22
CA THR A 115 -8.72 23.94 19.10
C THR A 115 -7.83 22.73 19.38
N ILE A 116 -6.87 22.46 18.48
CA ILE A 116 -5.85 21.43 18.65
C ILE A 116 -4.51 22.13 18.91
N ALA A 117 -3.91 21.87 20.07
CA ALA A 117 -2.51 22.21 20.30
C ALA A 117 -1.63 21.23 19.51
N LEU A 118 -1.07 21.68 18.38
CA LEU A 118 -0.11 20.89 17.61
C LEU A 118 1.19 20.77 18.41
N SER A 119 1.53 19.55 18.85
CA SER A 119 2.89 19.23 19.31
C SER A 119 3.71 18.72 18.14
N GLU A 120 4.97 19.15 18.01
CA GLU A 120 5.89 18.59 17.03
C GLU A 120 5.96 17.06 17.16
N VAL A 121 5.53 16.36 16.11
CA VAL A 121 5.75 14.92 15.98
C VAL A 121 7.20 14.75 15.54
N LYS A 122 8.08 14.35 16.46
CA LYS A 122 9.43 13.92 16.09
C LYS A 122 9.33 12.68 15.23
N THR A 123 9.67 12.83 13.95
CA THR A 123 9.87 11.73 12.99
C THR A 123 11.15 10.96 13.28
#